data_AF-A0AAP0R3Z5-F1
#
_entry.id   AF-A0AAP0R3Z5-F1
#
_cell.length_a   1.000
_cell.length_b   1.000
_cell.length_c   1.000
_cell.angle_alpha   90.00
_cell.angle_beta   90.00
_cell.angle_gamma   90.00
#
_symmetry.space_group_name_H-M   'P 1'
#
loop_
_entity.id
_entity.type
_entity.pdbx_description
1 polymer ?
#
loop_
_entity_poly.entity_id
_entity_poly.type
_entity_poly.pdbx_seq_one_letter_code
_entity_poly.pdbx_strand_id
1 'polypeptide(L)'
;MGLMGDFHLLHESDVPRIAQETVDAYEVVRWGVSKLMRKYTVKACGYCSEVHVGPWGHNAKLCGEFKHQWRDGKHGWQDATVDEVDPTKLCMACSGSKGASLEEHTQEVLW
;
A
#
# COMPACT_ATOMS: atom_id res chain seq x y z
N MET A 1 36.84 -13.04 5.13
CA MET A 1 36.17 -12.96 3.81
C MET A 1 34.89 -13.79 3.94
N GLY A 2 33.71 -13.30 4.28
CA GLY A 2 33.11 -11.98 4.17
C GLY A 2 31.73 -12.09 3.51
N LEU A 3 30.76 -12.60 4.28
CA LEU A 3 29.30 -12.30 4.24
C LEU A 3 28.61 -12.24 2.85
N MET A 4 28.17 -13.39 2.33
CA MET A 4 26.91 -13.44 1.58
C MET A 4 25.83 -13.69 2.62
N GLY A 5 24.94 -12.71 2.81
CA GLY A 5 23.96 -12.70 3.89
C GLY A 5 23.13 -13.97 3.93
N ASP A 6 22.95 -14.49 5.14
CA ASP A 6 22.11 -15.63 5.44
C ASP A 6 20.65 -15.29 5.13
N PHE A 7 20.25 -15.40 3.86
CA PHE A 7 18.87 -15.73 3.53
C PHE A 7 18.66 -17.15 4.04
N HIS A 8 18.23 -17.26 5.30
CA HIS A 8 17.80 -18.50 5.90
C HIS A 8 16.79 -19.14 4.94
N LEU A 9 17.10 -20.35 4.45
CA LEU A 9 16.13 -21.14 3.71
C LEU A 9 14.96 -21.35 4.67
N LEU A 10 13.85 -20.63 4.44
CA LEU A 10 12.66 -20.76 5.27
C LEU A 10 12.22 -22.22 5.20
N HIS A 11 12.33 -22.93 6.32
CA HIS A 11 11.80 -24.27 6.39
C HIS A 11 10.27 -24.18 6.33
N GLU A 12 9.61 -25.09 5.63
CA GLU A 12 8.16 -25.03 5.42
C GLU A 12 7.38 -24.97 6.74
N SER A 13 7.93 -25.55 7.82
CA SER A 13 7.34 -25.49 9.15
C SER A 13 7.35 -24.09 9.79
N ASP A 14 8.20 -23.16 9.33
CA ASP A 14 8.27 -21.80 9.85
C ASP A 14 7.21 -20.88 9.22
N VAL A 15 6.66 -21.26 8.07
CA VAL A 15 5.70 -20.45 7.30
C VAL A 15 4.50 -20.04 8.15
N PRO A 16 3.83 -20.94 8.94
CA PRO A 16 2.68 -20.54 9.74
C PRO A 16 3.04 -19.51 10.82
N ARG A 17 4.19 -19.69 11.48
CA ARG A 17 4.66 -18.78 12.54
C ARG A 17 5.00 -17.41 11.97
N ILE A 18 5.76 -17.37 10.87
CA ILE A 18 6.15 -16.12 10.20
C ILE A 18 4.93 -15.39 9.64
N ALA A 19 3.96 -16.12 9.07
CA ALA A 19 2.70 -15.54 8.60
C ALA A 19 1.96 -14.85 9.74
N GLN A 20 1.83 -15.50 10.90
CA GLN A 20 1.18 -14.91 12.07
C GLN A 20 1.93 -13.67 12.58
N GLU A 21 3.25 -13.76 12.75
CA GLU A 21 4.08 -12.63 13.19
C GLU A 21 3.97 -11.43 12.23
N THR A 22 3.85 -11.70 10.92
CA THR A 22 3.67 -10.65 9.91
C THR A 22 2.32 -9.98 10.04
N VAL A 23 1.24 -10.74 10.27
CA VAL A 23 -0.10 -10.20 10.51
C VAL A 23 -0.14 -9.36 11.79
N ASP A 24 0.47 -9.84 12.88
CA ASP A 24 0.51 -9.12 14.14
C ASP A 24 1.29 -7.80 14.00
N ALA A 25 2.45 -7.82 13.32
CA ALA A 25 3.23 -6.63 13.05
C ALA A 25 2.46 -5.62 12.16
N TYR A 26 1.72 -6.14 11.18
CA TYR A 26 0.87 -5.34 10.30
C TYR A 26 -0.23 -4.60 11.09
N GLU A 27 -0.90 -5.26 12.02
CA GLU A 27 -1.93 -4.63 12.86
C GLU A 27 -1.37 -3.47 13.70
N VAL A 28 -0.15 -3.63 14.24
CA VAL A 28 0.54 -2.58 14.99
C VAL A 28 0.79 -1.35 14.11
N VAL A 29 1.26 -1.54 12.87
CA VAL A 29 1.48 -0.43 11.92
C VAL A 29 0.16 0.24 11.58
N ARG A 30 -0.87 -0.54 11.23
CA ARG A 30 -2.21 -0.03 10.89
C ARG A 30 -2.78 0.84 12.01
N TRP A 31 -2.63 0.40 13.26
CA TRP A 31 -3.03 1.16 14.44
C TRP A 31 -2.24 2.46 14.61
N GLY A 32 -0.92 2.41 14.42
CA GLY A 32 -0.05 3.59 14.48
C GLY A 32 -0.41 4.64 13.43
N VAL A 33 -0.60 4.21 12.18
CA VAL A 33 -1.05 5.05 11.06
C VAL A 33 -2.40 5.69 11.39
N SER A 34 -3.35 4.90 11.88
CA SER A 34 -4.67 5.40 12.30
C SER A 34 -4.58 6.50 13.36
N LYS A 35 -3.62 6.40 14.29
CA LYS A 35 -3.38 7.46 15.29
C LYS A 35 -2.75 8.70 14.70
N LEU A 36 -1.79 8.55 13.78
CA LEU A 36 -1.13 9.69 13.12
C LEU A 36 -2.11 10.48 12.27
N MET A 37 -2.99 9.81 11.54
CA MET A 37 -4.01 10.45 10.69
C MET A 37 -5.09 11.20 11.48
N ARG A 38 -5.25 10.91 12.78
CA ARG A 38 -6.09 11.74 13.66
C ARG A 38 -5.44 13.08 14.02
N LYS A 39 -4.11 13.18 13.93
CA LYS A 39 -3.34 14.38 14.28
C LYS A 39 -2.96 15.21 13.06
N TYR A 40 -2.64 14.56 11.95
CA TYR A 40 -2.21 15.19 10.72
C TYR A 40 -3.20 14.88 9.61
N THR A 41 -3.58 15.90 8.84
CA THR A 41 -4.31 15.69 7.60
C THR A 41 -3.39 14.97 6.62
N VAL A 42 -3.92 13.92 6.00
CA VAL A 42 -3.23 13.16 4.97
C VAL A 42 -4.12 13.13 3.75
N LYS A 43 -3.56 13.41 2.58
CA LYS A 43 -4.23 13.38 1.29
C LYS A 43 -3.69 12.24 0.45
N ALA A 44 -4.57 11.46 -0.16
CA ALA A 44 -4.19 10.47 -1.15
C ALA A 44 -4.65 10.94 -2.53
N CYS A 45 -3.93 10.54 -3.58
CA CYS A 45 -4.41 10.74 -4.93
C CYS A 45 -5.37 9.59 -5.28
N GLY A 46 -6.60 9.89 -5.70
CA GLY A 46 -7.56 8.86 -6.13
C GLY A 46 -7.20 8.13 -7.43
N TYR A 47 -6.02 8.40 -8.00
CA TYR A 47 -5.57 7.83 -9.27
C TYR A 47 -4.22 7.12 -9.16
N CYS A 48 -3.25 7.64 -8.41
CA CYS A 48 -1.93 7.02 -8.25
C CYS A 48 -1.66 6.77 -6.77
N SER A 49 -0.65 5.95 -6.46
CA SER A 49 -0.28 5.57 -5.09
C SER A 49 0.38 6.70 -4.27
N GLU A 50 0.26 7.96 -4.70
CA GLU A 50 0.90 9.08 -4.03
C GLU A 50 0.08 9.58 -2.84
N VAL A 51 0.78 9.82 -1.74
CA VAL A 51 0.24 10.31 -0.47
C VAL A 51 0.99 11.57 -0.07
N HIS A 52 0.25 12.57 0.43
CA HIS A 52 0.77 13.84 0.93
C HIS A 52 0.34 14.05 2.38
N VAL A 53 1.29 14.41 3.25
CA VAL A 53 0.99 14.77 4.65
C VAL A 53 0.88 16.29 4.76
N GLY A 54 -0.35 16.78 4.94
CA GLY A 54 -0.66 18.20 4.99
C GLY A 54 -2.13 18.46 4.63
N PRO A 55 -2.64 19.66 4.95
CA PRO A 55 -4.03 20.04 4.66
C PRO A 55 -4.33 20.10 3.16
N TRP A 56 -3.32 20.35 2.33
CA TRP A 56 -3.45 20.51 0.88
C TRP A 56 -2.35 19.73 0.18
N GLY A 57 -2.72 18.92 -0.81
CA GLY A 57 -1.73 18.26 -1.66
C GLY A 57 -1.00 19.25 -2.57
N HIS A 58 0.15 18.84 -3.09
CA HIS A 58 0.97 19.68 -3.98
C HIS A 58 0.38 19.77 -5.40
N ASN A 59 0.84 20.77 -6.16
CA ASN A 59 0.43 21.04 -7.55
C ASN A 59 1.38 20.44 -8.59
N ALA A 60 2.24 19.47 -8.21
CA ALA A 60 3.15 18.88 -9.19
C ALA A 60 2.34 18.09 -10.23
N LYS A 61 2.77 18.15 -11.48
CA LYS A 61 2.10 17.52 -12.62
C LYS A 61 2.74 16.17 -12.94
N LEU A 62 2.88 15.33 -11.91
CA LEU A 62 3.64 14.07 -11.96
C LEU A 62 2.75 12.84 -11.69
N CYS A 63 1.43 13.00 -11.71
CA CYS A 63 0.52 11.87 -11.58
C CYS A 63 0.72 10.92 -12.78
N GLY A 64 1.29 9.74 -12.53
CA GLY A 64 1.71 8.80 -13.58
C GLY A 64 0.62 7.87 -14.12
N GLU A 65 -0.61 7.95 -13.59
CA GLU A 65 -1.63 6.94 -13.90
C GLU A 65 -2.41 7.20 -15.20
N PHE A 66 -3.06 6.17 -15.73
CA PHE A 66 -3.87 6.20 -16.95
C PHE A 66 -4.75 7.46 -17.06
N LYS A 67 -4.77 8.05 -18.27
CA LYS A 67 -5.44 9.31 -18.61
C LYS A 67 -4.96 10.56 -17.83
N HIS A 68 -3.78 10.55 -17.22
CA HIS A 68 -3.21 11.75 -16.59
C HIS A 68 -3.12 12.97 -17.56
N GLN A 69 -2.97 12.75 -18.86
CA GLN A 69 -2.94 13.81 -19.89
C GLN A 69 -4.21 14.68 -19.88
N TRP A 70 -5.38 14.08 -19.67
CA TRP A 70 -6.66 14.80 -19.59
C TRP A 70 -6.78 15.66 -18.33
N ARG A 71 -5.98 15.34 -17.31
CA ARG A 71 -5.88 16.08 -16.05
C ARG A 71 -4.62 16.94 -15.98
N ASP A 72 -3.90 17.12 -17.09
CA ASP A 72 -2.67 17.92 -17.15
C ASP A 72 -1.63 17.43 -16.12
N GLY A 73 -1.56 16.10 -15.91
CA GLY A 73 -0.66 15.46 -14.95
C GLY A 73 -0.98 15.72 -13.48
N LYS A 74 -2.07 16.41 -13.16
CA LYS A 74 -2.41 16.81 -11.77
C LYS A 74 -2.98 15.66 -10.95
N HIS A 75 -2.70 15.68 -9.65
CA HIS A 75 -3.27 14.75 -8.69
C HIS A 75 -4.72 15.08 -8.36
N GLY A 76 -5.53 14.05 -8.13
CA GLY A 76 -6.89 14.18 -7.60
C GLY A 76 -6.87 13.95 -6.10
N TRP A 77 -6.49 14.97 -5.33
CA TRP A 77 -6.35 14.86 -3.88
C TRP A 77 -7.70 14.65 -3.19
N GLN A 78 -7.76 13.62 -2.35
CA GLN A 78 -8.87 13.32 -1.46
C GLN A 78 -8.33 13.08 -0.04
N ASP A 79 -9.21 13.11 0.97
CA ASP A 79 -8.81 12.67 2.32
C ASP A 79 -8.40 11.21 2.26
N ALA A 80 -7.20 10.93 2.77
CA ALA A 80 -6.68 9.57 2.77
C ALA A 80 -7.42 8.70 3.77
N THR A 81 -7.62 7.45 3.39
CA THR A 81 -7.99 6.34 4.27
C THR A 81 -6.73 5.66 4.81
N VAL A 82 -6.87 4.91 5.90
CA VAL A 82 -5.74 4.15 6.48
C VAL A 82 -5.17 3.17 5.46
N ASP A 83 -6.01 2.60 4.60
CA ASP A 83 -5.64 1.64 3.56
C ASP A 83 -4.80 2.25 2.43
N GLU A 84 -4.93 3.54 2.15
CA GLU A 84 -4.12 4.25 1.13
C GLU A 84 -2.72 4.63 1.65
N VAL A 85 -2.57 4.75 2.97
CA VAL A 85 -1.28 5.05 3.63
C VAL A 85 -0.53 3.76 3.99
N ASP A 86 -1.21 2.62 3.92
CA ASP A 86 -0.71 1.33 4.32
C ASP A 86 0.48 0.87 3.46
N PRO A 87 1.67 0.64 4.08
CA PRO A 87 2.87 0.21 3.36
C PRO A 87 2.71 -1.14 2.63
N THR A 88 1.70 -1.94 2.99
CA THR A 88 1.46 -3.26 2.39
C THR A 88 0.92 -3.15 0.96
N LYS A 89 0.25 -2.05 0.62
CA LYS A 89 -0.11 -1.73 -0.77
C LYS A 89 1.12 -1.33 -1.59
N LEU A 90 2.09 -0.67 -0.97
CA LEU A 90 3.33 -0.27 -1.63
C LEU A 90 4.25 -1.48 -1.92
N CYS A 91 4.33 -2.47 -1.02
CA CYS A 91 5.19 -3.64 -1.21
C CYS A 91 4.66 -4.65 -2.24
N MET A 92 3.33 -4.78 -2.40
CA MET A 92 2.71 -5.65 -3.43
C MET A 92 2.98 -5.15 -4.86
N ALA A 93 3.30 -3.87 -5.05
CA ALA A 93 3.72 -3.33 -6.34
C ALA A 93 5.16 -3.72 -6.72
N CYS A 94 5.96 -4.25 -5.78
CA CYS A 94 7.33 -4.72 -6.04
C CYS A 94 7.42 -6.20 -6.45
N SER A 95 6.34 -6.98 -6.42
CA SER A 95 6.35 -8.38 -6.87
C SER A 95 5.96 -8.50 -8.35
N GLY A 96 6.84 -8.02 -9.22
CA GLY A 96 6.80 -8.33 -10.65
C GLY A 96 7.30 -9.75 -10.95
N SER A 97 6.58 -10.80 -10.54
CA SER A 97 6.62 -12.13 -11.19
C SER A 97 5.58 -13.09 -10.59
N LYS A 98 4.52 -13.33 -11.38
CA LYS A 98 3.64 -14.52 -11.42
C LYS A 98 3.28 -15.23 -10.10
N GLY A 99 1.99 -15.15 -9.78
CA GLY A 99 1.25 -16.12 -8.97
C GLY A 99 -0.24 -15.79 -9.02
N ALA A 100 -0.93 -16.29 -10.03
CA ALA A 100 -2.38 -16.16 -10.16
C ALA A 100 -3.12 -17.22 -9.30
N SER A 101 -4.35 -16.87 -8.95
CA SER A 101 -5.47 -17.67 -8.42
C SER A 101 -5.60 -17.79 -6.90
N LEU A 102 -6.54 -16.99 -6.36
CA LEU A 102 -7.72 -17.57 -5.72
C LEU A 102 -8.93 -17.01 -6.46
N GLU A 103 -9.57 -17.85 -7.28
CA GLU A 103 -10.76 -17.57 -8.05
C GLU A 103 -11.98 -17.19 -7.18
N GLU A 104 -12.66 -16.14 -7.63
CA GLU A 104 -14.11 -15.99 -7.78
C GLU A 104 -15.05 -16.84 -6.91
N HIS A 105 -15.71 -16.21 -5.93
CA HIS A 105 -17.16 -16.00 -5.91
C HIS A 105 -17.62 -15.49 -4.53
N THR A 106 -18.18 -14.28 -4.49
CA THR A 106 -19.51 -14.03 -3.89
C THR A 106 -19.94 -12.61 -4.26
N GLN A 107 -20.69 -12.58 -5.37
CA GLN A 107 -21.88 -11.76 -5.63
C GLN A 107 -21.91 -10.26 -5.29
N GLU A 108 -22.17 -9.51 -6.37
CA GLU A 108 -23.24 -8.50 -6.46
C GLU A 108 -23.50 -7.62 -5.23
N VAL A 109 -23.05 -6.37 -5.32
CA VAL A 109 -23.89 -5.23 -4.94
C VAL A 109 -23.82 -4.18 -6.03
N LEU A 110 -24.92 -4.09 -6.77
CA LEU A 110 -25.32 -2.95 -7.56
C LEU A 110 -25.24 -1.70 -6.68
N TRP A 111 -24.41 -0.73 -7.08
CA TRP A 111 -24.69 0.71 -7.23
C TRP A 111 -23.46 1.39 -7.86
#